data_AF-A0A370ALQ4-F1
#
_entry.id   AF-A0A370ALQ4-F1
#
_cell.length_a   1.000
_cell.length_b   1.000
_cell.length_c   1.000
_cell.angle_alpha   90.00
_cell.angle_beta   90.00
_cell.angle_gamma   90.00
#
_symmetry.space_group_name_H-M   'P 1'
#
loop_
_entity.id
_entity.type
_entity.pdbx_description
1 polymer ?
#
loop_
_entity_poly.entity_id
_entity_poly.type
_entity_poly.pdbx_seq_one_letter_code
_entity_poly.pdbx_strand_id
1 'polypeptide(L)'
;MIKQTQKSGDQSENISAGRDVVKVGLSLEEARTVAIGVYNENIYKLVGIAQDIIESRVHDFTEKALNSIISENPENLVSLCDPDFQSAFYEAQKTYVKSGNESLEQNLLILLKDRSNKTNTDFHRIVLNESINTVSKLTDRQLNILSIVYFFDFAKMNIPINFDIFCHELEKIVLPLTSNIIVNRNDFLHFEYTGCGSRNQSRYNLLSLIIESYRGLFLKGVERRHQNDISYLEENNLIIPCINNPELIQINALSLANLNTKLEGLPFSENQKQAARNFFNNTHQIDLQEIKNRIISIKPFMLKVFDLYEQLELNQLFLTSIGISLAASNIERLSGVKTNLEKVLQ
;
A
#
# COMPACT_ATOMS: atom_id res chain seq x y z
N MET A 1 -32.40 37.75 69.54
CA MET A 1 -31.46 37.58 68.40
C MET A 1 -30.30 36.72 68.87
N ILE A 2 -30.14 35.52 68.32
CA ILE A 2 -29.00 34.64 68.64
C ILE A 2 -27.88 35.02 67.66
N LYS A 3 -26.78 35.58 68.17
CA LYS A 3 -25.57 35.83 67.38
C LYS A 3 -24.74 34.54 67.37
N GLN A 4 -24.52 33.97 66.19
CA GLN A 4 -23.50 32.93 65.98
C GLN A 4 -22.25 33.58 65.39
N THR A 5 -21.12 33.37 66.04
CA THR A 5 -19.80 33.81 65.56
C THR A 5 -18.94 32.58 65.33
N GLN A 6 -18.41 32.43 64.12
CA GLN A 6 -17.51 31.34 63.73
C GLN A 6 -16.17 31.92 63.27
N LYS A 7 -15.06 31.32 63.71
CA LYS A 7 -13.70 31.59 63.22
C LYS A 7 -13.16 30.33 62.54
N SER A 8 -12.51 30.51 61.39
CA SER A 8 -11.94 29.44 60.57
C SER A 8 -10.43 29.55 60.46
N GLY A 9 -9.75 28.42 60.27
CA GLY A 9 -8.36 28.36 59.80
C GLY A 9 -8.27 28.14 58.29
N ASP A 10 -7.05 28.09 57.75
CA ASP A 10 -6.82 27.89 56.31
C ASP A 10 -7.21 26.46 55.86
N GLN A 11 -7.88 26.38 54.70
CA GLN A 11 -8.52 25.19 54.10
C GLN A 11 -9.71 24.56 54.85
N SER A 12 -10.51 25.34 55.59
CA SER A 12 -11.77 24.81 56.15
C SER A 12 -13.01 25.31 55.41
N GLU A 13 -13.96 24.40 55.12
CA GLU A 13 -15.34 24.76 54.75
C GLU A 13 -16.19 24.88 56.02
N ASN A 14 -16.66 26.09 56.32
CA ASN A 14 -17.57 26.32 57.45
C ASN A 14 -19.01 26.41 56.96
N ILE A 15 -19.86 25.49 57.42
CA ILE A 15 -21.30 25.53 57.16
C ILE A 15 -22.02 25.67 58.51
N SER A 16 -22.77 26.76 58.68
CA SER A 16 -23.67 26.97 59.84
C SER A 16 -25.13 26.92 59.38
N ALA A 17 -25.95 26.08 60.03
CA ALA A 17 -27.39 26.04 59.81
C ALA A 17 -28.16 25.91 61.12
N GLY A 18 -29.35 26.50 61.18
CA GLY A 18 -30.16 26.57 62.39
C GLY A 18 -30.99 25.31 62.73
N ARG A 19 -31.06 24.30 61.85
CA ARG A 19 -31.67 22.99 62.13
C ARG A 19 -30.91 21.81 61.50
N ASP A 20 -30.91 21.61 60.17
CA ASP A 20 -30.17 20.50 59.51
C ASP A 20 -29.49 20.94 58.19
N VAL A 21 -28.32 20.36 57.88
CA VAL A 21 -27.63 20.44 56.58
C VAL A 21 -27.52 19.02 56.01
N VAL A 22 -28.20 18.74 54.90
CA VAL A 22 -28.02 17.49 54.15
C VAL A 22 -27.17 17.79 52.91
N LYS A 23 -25.89 17.42 52.94
CA LYS A 23 -24.99 17.50 51.78
C LYS A 23 -25.26 16.26 50.91
N VAL A 24 -25.92 16.44 49.76
CA VAL A 24 -26.15 15.36 48.77
C VAL A 24 -25.13 15.50 47.63
N GLY A 25 -24.09 14.68 47.68
CA GLY A 25 -23.07 14.55 46.64
C GLY A 25 -21.88 13.75 47.17
N LEU A 26 -21.33 12.82 46.37
CA LEU A 26 -20.11 12.11 46.75
C LEU A 26 -18.97 13.11 46.91
N SER A 27 -18.26 13.02 48.04
CA SER A 27 -16.96 13.66 48.20
C SER A 27 -15.96 13.12 47.16
N LEU A 28 -14.91 13.88 46.87
CA LEU A 28 -13.87 13.48 45.91
C LEU A 28 -13.20 12.15 46.29
N GLU A 29 -13.06 11.88 47.60
CA GLU A 29 -12.57 10.60 48.11
C GLU A 29 -13.57 9.46 47.86
N GLU A 30 -14.86 9.68 48.12
CA GLU A 30 -15.88 8.66 47.81
C GLU A 30 -15.98 8.40 46.30
N ALA A 31 -15.86 9.42 45.46
CA ALA A 31 -15.84 9.28 44.00
C ALA A 31 -14.60 8.50 43.52
N ARG A 32 -13.43 8.75 44.12
CA ARG A 32 -12.18 8.01 43.87
C ARG A 32 -12.33 6.54 44.29
N THR A 33 -12.89 6.27 45.46
CA THR A 33 -13.16 4.91 45.96
C THR A 33 -14.10 4.15 45.03
N VAL A 34 -15.17 4.79 44.56
CA VAL A 34 -16.10 4.18 43.58
C VAL A 34 -15.39 3.86 42.26
N ALA A 35 -14.60 4.79 41.71
CA ALA A 35 -13.88 4.55 40.46
C ALA A 35 -12.84 3.41 40.56
N ILE A 36 -12.09 3.35 41.66
CA ILE A 36 -11.11 2.28 41.93
C ILE A 36 -11.83 0.94 42.20
N GLY A 37 -12.95 0.97 42.93
CA GLY A 37 -13.78 -0.21 43.19
C GLY A 37 -14.33 -0.83 41.91
N VAL A 38 -14.87 0.01 41.02
CA VAL A 38 -15.33 -0.41 39.69
C VAL A 38 -14.18 -1.00 38.87
N TYR A 39 -12.99 -0.41 38.88
CA TYR A 39 -11.83 -0.98 38.18
C TYR A 39 -11.43 -2.34 38.75
N ASN A 40 -11.30 -2.48 40.07
CA ASN A 40 -10.84 -3.71 40.71
C ASN A 40 -11.85 -4.87 40.61
N GLU A 41 -13.16 -4.59 40.68
CA GLU A 41 -14.19 -5.61 40.50
C GLU A 41 -14.25 -6.14 39.06
N ASN A 42 -13.87 -5.30 38.10
CA ASN A 42 -13.91 -5.66 36.68
C ASN A 42 -12.56 -6.16 36.16
N ILE A 43 -11.41 -5.74 36.70
CA ILE A 43 -10.09 -6.04 36.13
C ILE A 43 -9.80 -7.54 36.05
N TYR A 44 -10.17 -8.33 37.07
CA TYR A 44 -9.93 -9.79 37.04
C TYR A 44 -10.83 -10.51 36.02
N LYS A 45 -12.08 -10.07 35.87
CA LYS A 45 -12.98 -10.55 34.81
C LYS A 45 -12.48 -10.13 33.43
N LEU A 46 -12.00 -8.89 33.30
CA LEU A 46 -11.38 -8.38 32.09
C LEU A 46 -10.06 -9.10 31.77
N VAL A 47 -9.27 -9.53 32.76
CA VAL A 47 -8.06 -10.35 32.58
C VAL A 47 -8.43 -11.75 32.07
N GLY A 48 -9.45 -12.40 32.64
CA GLY A 48 -9.93 -13.70 32.17
C GLY A 48 -10.51 -13.62 30.74
N ILE A 49 -11.42 -12.68 30.49
CA ILE A 49 -12.00 -12.45 29.16
C ILE A 49 -10.92 -12.04 28.15
N ALA A 50 -9.96 -11.20 28.54
CA ALA A 50 -8.84 -10.84 27.68
C ALA A 50 -7.96 -12.05 27.39
N GLN A 51 -7.71 -12.92 28.36
CA GLN A 51 -6.97 -14.16 28.16
C GLN A 51 -7.69 -15.08 27.16
N ASP A 52 -8.99 -15.32 27.32
CA ASP A 52 -9.77 -16.14 26.41
C ASP A 52 -9.76 -15.56 24.98
N ILE A 53 -9.90 -14.23 24.84
CA ILE A 53 -9.81 -13.53 23.54
C ILE A 53 -8.40 -13.67 22.94
N ILE A 54 -7.37 -13.52 23.76
CA ILE A 54 -5.97 -13.67 23.34
C ILE A 54 -5.73 -15.09 22.83
N GLU A 55 -6.11 -16.10 23.60
CA GLU A 55 -5.91 -17.52 23.27
C GLU A 55 -6.65 -17.89 21.96
N SER A 56 -7.91 -17.49 21.83
CA SER A 56 -8.70 -17.69 20.60
C SER A 56 -8.04 -17.01 19.40
N ARG A 57 -7.63 -15.74 19.52
CA ARG A 57 -6.99 -15.01 18.41
C ARG A 57 -5.63 -15.57 18.05
N VAL A 58 -4.81 -15.99 19.03
CA VAL A 58 -3.51 -16.62 18.79
C VAL A 58 -3.72 -17.92 18.02
N HIS A 59 -4.66 -18.76 18.45
CA HIS A 59 -4.96 -20.03 17.78
C HIS A 59 -5.38 -19.79 16.33
N ASP A 60 -6.39 -18.95 16.11
CA ASP A 60 -6.94 -18.70 14.78
C ASP A 60 -5.91 -18.06 13.84
N PHE A 61 -5.11 -17.10 14.34
CA PHE A 61 -4.03 -16.48 13.56
C PHE A 61 -2.97 -17.51 13.17
N THR A 62 -2.57 -18.37 14.11
CA THR A 62 -1.52 -19.37 13.88
C THR A 62 -1.96 -20.34 12.80
N GLU A 63 -3.19 -20.87 12.89
CA GLU A 63 -3.74 -21.77 11.88
C GLU A 63 -3.80 -21.11 10.50
N LYS A 64 -4.29 -19.86 10.42
CA LYS A 64 -4.31 -19.13 9.15
C LYS A 64 -2.91 -18.90 8.58
N ALA A 65 -1.93 -18.57 9.43
CA ALA A 65 -0.55 -18.32 9.00
C ALA A 65 0.14 -19.60 8.50
N LEU A 66 -0.03 -20.72 9.20
CA LEU A 66 0.52 -22.00 8.75
C LEU A 66 -0.13 -22.43 7.43
N ASN A 67 -1.45 -22.31 7.31
CA ASN A 67 -2.17 -22.64 6.08
C ASN A 67 -1.73 -21.75 4.90
N SER A 68 -1.51 -20.44 5.13
CA SER A 68 -1.04 -19.55 4.06
C SER A 68 0.36 -19.92 3.57
N ILE A 69 1.28 -20.26 4.48
CA ILE A 69 2.63 -20.74 4.16
C ILE A 69 2.59 -22.05 3.37
N ILE A 70 1.80 -23.03 3.83
CA ILE A 70 1.64 -24.34 3.17
C ILE A 70 1.07 -24.18 1.76
N SER A 71 0.07 -23.31 1.60
CA SER A 71 -0.59 -23.08 0.31
C SER A 71 0.33 -22.47 -0.75
N GLU A 72 1.33 -21.68 -0.34
CA GLU A 72 2.34 -21.12 -1.24
C GLU A 72 3.40 -22.18 -1.59
N ASN A 73 4.02 -22.78 -0.57
CA ASN A 73 4.95 -23.90 -0.72
C ASN A 73 5.12 -24.61 0.63
N PRO A 74 4.74 -25.90 0.76
CA PRO A 74 4.89 -26.66 2.00
C PRO A 74 6.32 -26.70 2.55
N GLU A 75 7.34 -26.62 1.68
CA GLU A 75 8.74 -26.62 2.11
C GLU A 75 9.13 -25.38 2.93
N ASN A 76 8.38 -24.29 2.81
CA ASN A 76 8.61 -23.06 3.56
C ASN A 76 8.35 -23.22 5.07
N LEU A 77 7.66 -24.29 5.51
CA LEU A 77 7.47 -24.59 6.93
C LEU A 77 8.78 -24.74 7.71
N VAL A 78 9.88 -25.13 7.05
CA VAL A 78 11.19 -25.21 7.74
C VAL A 78 11.65 -23.85 8.29
N SER A 79 11.10 -22.74 7.77
CA SER A 79 11.36 -21.39 8.32
C SER A 79 10.96 -21.29 9.79
N LEU A 80 10.02 -22.11 10.28
CA LEU A 80 9.68 -22.17 11.70
C LEU A 80 10.83 -22.63 12.60
N CYS A 81 11.86 -23.26 12.04
CA CYS A 81 13.07 -23.63 12.77
C CYS A 81 14.11 -22.49 12.86
N ASP A 82 13.90 -21.40 12.10
CA ASP A 82 14.79 -20.24 12.06
C ASP A 82 14.43 -19.24 13.18
N PRO A 83 15.37 -18.88 14.09
CA PRO A 83 15.08 -17.95 15.18
C PRO A 83 14.61 -16.56 14.72
N ASP A 84 15.09 -16.08 13.58
CA ASP A 84 14.68 -14.78 13.04
C ASP A 84 13.23 -14.83 12.54
N PHE A 85 12.84 -15.87 11.82
CA PHE A 85 11.44 -16.11 11.45
C PHE A 85 10.54 -16.28 12.68
N GLN A 86 10.96 -17.04 13.70
CA GLN A 86 10.19 -17.20 14.95
C GLN A 86 9.92 -15.85 15.62
N SER A 87 10.92 -14.96 15.64
CA SER A 87 10.79 -13.60 16.17
C SER A 87 9.75 -12.80 15.38
N ALA A 88 9.84 -12.81 14.05
CA ALA A 88 8.88 -12.12 13.18
C ALA A 88 7.44 -12.66 13.33
N PHE A 89 7.30 -13.98 13.43
CA PHE A 89 6.02 -14.65 13.65
C PHE A 89 5.39 -14.23 14.99
N TYR A 90 6.20 -14.20 16.05
CA TYR A 90 5.75 -13.78 17.37
C TYR A 90 5.32 -12.30 17.39
N GLU A 91 6.07 -11.40 16.74
CA GLU A 91 5.69 -9.99 16.67
C GLU A 91 4.39 -9.79 15.87
N ALA A 92 4.18 -10.55 14.79
CA ALA A 92 2.91 -10.55 14.06
C ALA A 92 1.73 -11.01 14.94
N GLN A 93 1.86 -12.14 15.64
CA GLN A 93 0.84 -12.64 16.58
C GLN A 93 0.50 -11.60 17.65
N LYS A 94 1.52 -11.11 18.35
CA LYS A 94 1.40 -10.11 19.43
C LYS A 94 0.69 -8.85 18.94
N THR A 95 1.00 -8.42 17.72
CA THR A 95 0.41 -7.24 17.10
C THR A 95 -1.06 -7.45 16.74
N TYR A 96 -1.38 -8.56 16.08
CA TYR A 96 -2.76 -8.89 15.72
C TYR A 96 -3.63 -9.08 16.95
N VAL A 97 -3.19 -9.89 17.90
CA VAL A 97 -3.98 -10.27 19.08
C VAL A 97 -4.39 -9.08 19.92
N LYS A 98 -3.50 -8.08 20.06
CA LYS A 98 -3.80 -6.80 20.74
C LYS A 98 -4.85 -5.97 20.02
N SER A 99 -4.84 -5.98 18.68
CA SER A 99 -5.72 -5.13 17.88
C SER A 99 -7.08 -5.79 17.60
N GLY A 100 -7.09 -7.08 17.26
CA GLY A 100 -8.24 -7.79 16.70
C GLY A 100 -8.69 -7.26 15.33
N ASN A 101 -7.86 -6.51 14.63
CA ASN A 101 -8.22 -5.90 13.35
C ASN A 101 -7.99 -6.88 12.19
N GLU A 102 -9.04 -7.17 11.42
CA GLU A 102 -9.01 -8.14 10.32
C GLU A 102 -8.14 -7.68 9.13
N SER A 103 -8.15 -6.38 8.78
CA SER A 103 -7.25 -5.85 7.73
C SER A 103 -5.78 -6.06 8.09
N LEU A 104 -5.44 -5.82 9.36
CA LEU A 104 -4.09 -6.03 9.90
C LEU A 104 -3.72 -7.52 9.92
N GLU A 105 -4.64 -8.40 10.32
CA GLU A 105 -4.47 -9.85 10.23
C GLU A 105 -4.03 -10.26 8.83
N GLN A 106 -4.81 -9.88 7.81
CA GLN A 106 -4.55 -10.27 6.43
C GLN A 106 -3.20 -9.76 5.90
N ASN A 107 -2.84 -8.50 6.20
CA ASN A 107 -1.52 -7.98 5.82
C ASN A 107 -0.38 -8.76 6.50
N LEU A 108 -0.51 -9.07 7.79
CA LEU A 108 0.49 -9.86 8.52
C LEU A 108 0.62 -11.28 7.95
N LEU A 109 -0.49 -11.92 7.58
CA LEU A 109 -0.49 -13.23 6.95
C LEU A 109 0.24 -13.23 5.59
N ILE A 110 0.04 -12.20 4.77
CA ILE A 110 0.75 -12.03 3.49
C ILE A 110 2.25 -11.82 3.74
N LEU A 111 2.61 -10.93 4.67
CA LEU A 111 4.01 -10.64 5.01
C LEU A 111 4.74 -11.88 5.58
N LEU A 112 4.10 -12.66 6.45
CA LEU A 112 4.68 -13.89 6.99
C LEU A 112 4.83 -14.97 5.92
N LYS A 113 3.84 -15.10 5.04
CA LYS A 113 3.89 -16.00 3.88
C LYS A 113 5.10 -15.65 3.01
N ASP A 114 5.27 -14.39 2.64
CA ASP A 114 6.43 -13.95 1.84
C ASP A 114 7.74 -14.12 2.62
N ARG A 115 7.77 -13.81 3.91
CA ARG A 115 8.97 -13.96 4.77
C ARG A 115 9.40 -15.41 4.93
N SER A 116 8.47 -16.37 4.86
CA SER A 116 8.76 -17.80 4.94
C SER A 116 9.53 -18.34 3.74
N ASN A 117 9.55 -17.60 2.62
CA ASN A 117 10.23 -18.02 1.41
C ASN A 117 11.76 -18.08 1.61
N LYS A 118 12.34 -19.25 1.35
CA LYS A 118 13.78 -19.52 1.51
C LYS A 118 14.65 -18.74 0.52
N THR A 119 14.11 -18.42 -0.66
CA THR A 119 14.87 -17.74 -1.72
C THR A 119 15.07 -16.26 -1.43
N ASN A 120 14.42 -15.72 -0.40
CA ASN A 120 14.63 -14.34 0.05
C ASN A 120 16.10 -14.11 0.42
N THR A 121 16.69 -13.05 -0.14
CA THR A 121 18.00 -12.56 0.28
C THR A 121 17.93 -11.96 1.68
N ASP A 122 19.08 -11.78 2.34
CA ASP A 122 19.14 -11.18 3.69
C ASP A 122 18.48 -9.80 3.74
N PHE A 123 18.65 -8.99 2.70
CA PHE A 123 18.00 -7.68 2.61
C PHE A 123 16.46 -7.80 2.55
N HIS A 124 15.92 -8.72 1.74
CA HIS A 124 14.48 -8.95 1.68
C HIS A 124 13.92 -9.40 3.04
N ARG A 125 14.64 -10.26 3.77
CA ARG A 125 14.25 -10.70 5.11
C ARG A 125 14.20 -9.53 6.09
N ILE A 126 15.21 -8.65 6.06
CA ILE A 126 15.23 -7.43 6.89
C ILE A 126 14.02 -6.53 6.58
N VAL A 127 13.74 -6.29 5.30
CA VAL A 127 12.61 -5.46 4.88
C VAL A 127 11.27 -6.05 5.34
N LEU A 128 11.08 -7.37 5.19
CA LEU A 128 9.86 -8.06 5.60
C LEU A 128 9.69 -8.05 7.13
N ASN A 129 10.76 -8.28 7.90
CA ASN A 129 10.72 -8.18 9.36
C ASN A 129 10.31 -6.77 9.80
N GLU A 130 10.91 -5.73 9.21
CA GLU A 130 10.57 -4.35 9.57
C GLU A 130 9.17 -3.95 9.10
N SER A 131 8.70 -4.51 7.99
CA SER A 131 7.32 -4.35 7.52
C SER A 131 6.32 -4.93 8.53
N ILE A 132 6.57 -6.12 9.06
CA ILE A 132 5.74 -6.75 10.12
C ILE A 132 5.67 -5.86 11.36
N ASN A 133 6.78 -5.25 11.76
CA ASN A 133 6.83 -4.34 12.90
C ASN A 133 6.14 -2.99 12.65
N THR A 134 5.97 -2.61 11.39
CA THR A 134 5.53 -1.26 10.99
C THR A 134 4.08 -1.21 10.54
N VAL A 135 3.53 -2.30 9.99
CA VAL A 135 2.16 -2.31 9.42
C VAL A 135 1.09 -1.86 10.42
N SER A 136 1.23 -2.18 11.71
CA SER A 136 0.28 -1.79 12.76
C SER A 136 0.31 -0.31 13.14
N LYS A 137 1.34 0.42 12.69
CA LYS A 137 1.47 1.87 12.89
C LYS A 137 0.72 2.65 11.81
N LEU A 138 0.21 1.98 10.78
CA LEU A 138 -0.48 2.60 9.65
C LEU A 138 -1.97 2.28 9.66
N THR A 139 -2.75 3.25 9.20
CA THR A 139 -4.18 3.03 8.91
C THR A 139 -4.37 2.39 7.53
N ASP A 140 -5.50 1.71 7.30
CA ASP A 140 -5.84 1.18 5.96
C ASP A 140 -5.82 2.26 4.88
N ARG A 141 -6.29 3.48 5.21
CA ARG A 141 -6.20 4.64 4.31
C ARG A 141 -4.76 4.97 3.93
N GLN A 142 -3.85 4.95 4.91
CA GLN A 142 -2.43 5.21 4.70
C GLN A 142 -1.77 4.11 3.87
N LEU A 143 -2.10 2.84 4.12
CA LEU A 143 -1.66 1.72 3.28
C LEU A 143 -2.17 1.89 1.84
N ASN A 144 -3.42 2.31 1.63
CA ASN A 144 -3.96 2.56 0.30
C ASN A 144 -3.22 3.68 -0.44
N ILE A 145 -2.79 4.74 0.28
CA ILE A 145 -1.96 5.81 -0.31
C ILE A 145 -0.61 5.24 -0.78
N LEU A 146 0.07 4.48 0.07
CA LEU A 146 1.34 3.84 -0.29
C LEU A 146 1.15 2.87 -1.48
N SER A 147 0.08 2.08 -1.49
CA SER A 147 -0.27 1.17 -2.59
C SER A 147 -0.50 1.88 -3.92
N ILE A 148 -1.17 3.04 -3.93
CA ILE A 148 -1.35 3.82 -5.16
C ILE A 148 -0.01 4.30 -5.71
N VAL A 149 0.82 4.89 -4.85
CA VAL A 149 2.15 5.37 -5.27
C VAL A 149 3.01 4.21 -5.76
N TYR A 150 3.03 3.11 -5.01
CA TYR A 150 3.76 1.90 -5.40
C TYR A 150 3.31 1.37 -6.77
N PHE A 151 2.00 1.35 -7.01
CA PHE A 151 1.45 0.82 -8.25
C PHE A 151 1.93 1.61 -9.47
N PHE A 152 1.86 2.93 -9.44
CA PHE A 152 2.23 3.74 -10.60
C PHE A 152 3.74 3.96 -10.74
N ASP A 153 4.49 3.97 -9.64
CA ASP A 153 5.92 4.25 -9.65
C ASP A 153 6.76 2.97 -9.89
N PHE A 154 6.28 1.82 -9.41
CA PHE A 154 7.07 0.58 -9.39
C PHE A 154 6.34 -0.64 -9.97
N ALA A 155 5.06 -0.83 -9.65
CA ALA A 155 4.32 -2.04 -10.04
C ALA A 155 3.86 -1.96 -11.50
N LYS A 156 4.73 -2.44 -12.41
CA LYS A 156 4.36 -2.58 -13.82
C LYS A 156 3.32 -3.69 -13.97
N MET A 157 2.19 -3.37 -14.61
CA MET A 157 1.18 -4.34 -15.01
C MET A 157 1.77 -5.34 -16.00
N ASN A 158 1.30 -6.58 -15.92
CA ASN A 158 1.62 -7.58 -16.92
C ASN A 158 1.00 -7.15 -18.26
N ILE A 159 1.90 -6.91 -19.22
CA ILE A 159 1.73 -6.46 -20.61
C ILE A 159 0.26 -6.40 -21.08
N PRO A 160 -0.49 -5.30 -20.82
CA PRO A 160 -1.79 -5.11 -21.45
C PRO A 160 -1.62 -5.05 -22.97
N ILE A 161 -2.36 -5.88 -23.69
CA ILE A 161 -2.26 -5.99 -25.15
C ILE A 161 -3.03 -4.85 -25.85
N ASN A 162 -4.01 -4.26 -25.15
CA ASN A 162 -4.82 -3.16 -25.65
C ASN A 162 -5.29 -2.23 -24.51
N PHE A 163 -5.99 -1.16 -24.89
CA PHE A 163 -6.45 -0.14 -23.97
C PHE A 163 -7.56 -0.62 -23.01
N ASP A 164 -8.43 -1.54 -23.43
CA ASP A 164 -9.52 -2.04 -22.59
C ASP A 164 -8.99 -2.94 -21.46
N ILE A 165 -8.04 -3.82 -21.77
CA ILE A 165 -7.34 -4.65 -20.77
C ILE A 165 -6.61 -3.75 -19.78
N PHE A 166 -5.92 -2.71 -20.26
CA PHE A 166 -5.27 -1.73 -19.40
C PHE A 166 -6.28 -1.09 -18.43
N CYS A 167 -7.45 -0.67 -18.91
CA CYS A 167 -8.49 -0.09 -18.06
C CYS A 167 -9.08 -1.11 -17.06
N HIS A 168 -9.20 -2.38 -17.45
CA HIS A 168 -9.66 -3.44 -16.56
C HIS A 168 -8.67 -3.72 -15.43
N GLU A 169 -7.37 -3.75 -15.72
CA GLU A 169 -6.34 -3.92 -14.69
C GLU A 169 -6.29 -2.72 -13.72
N LEU A 170 -6.45 -1.49 -14.23
CA LEU A 170 -6.60 -0.31 -13.37
C LEU A 170 -7.80 -0.45 -12.44
N GLU A 171 -8.95 -0.91 -12.94
CA GLU A 171 -10.12 -1.14 -12.11
C GLU A 171 -9.87 -2.22 -11.06
N LYS A 172 -9.28 -3.36 -11.44
CA LYS A 172 -9.01 -4.47 -10.53
C LYS A 172 -8.09 -4.06 -9.37
N ILE A 173 -7.04 -3.31 -9.65
CA ILE A 173 -5.97 -2.99 -8.68
C ILE A 173 -6.23 -1.65 -7.98
N VAL A 174 -6.59 -0.61 -8.74
CA VAL A 174 -6.63 0.77 -8.21
C VAL A 174 -7.99 1.09 -7.60
N LEU A 175 -9.10 0.60 -8.15
CA LEU A 175 -10.44 0.91 -7.62
C LEU A 175 -10.58 0.55 -6.12
N PRO A 176 -10.17 -0.65 -5.64
CA PRO A 176 -10.24 -0.99 -4.22
C PRO A 176 -9.45 -0.05 -3.32
N LEU A 177 -8.37 0.55 -3.84
CA LEU A 177 -7.54 1.50 -3.08
C LEU A 177 -8.25 2.84 -2.90
N THR A 178 -9.09 3.25 -3.86
CA THR A 178 -9.67 4.61 -3.90
C THR A 178 -10.76 4.90 -2.85
N SER A 179 -11.25 3.88 -2.15
CA SER A 179 -12.29 4.01 -1.13
C SER A 179 -11.84 4.96 -0.01
N ASN A 180 -12.57 6.07 0.19
CA ASN A 180 -12.32 7.06 1.25
C ASN A 180 -10.88 7.61 1.33
N ILE A 181 -10.12 7.63 0.22
CA ILE A 181 -8.83 8.33 0.22
C ILE A 181 -9.05 9.83 0.30
N ILE A 182 -8.47 10.39 1.35
CA ILE A 182 -8.11 11.79 1.53
C ILE A 182 -6.62 11.75 1.86
N VAL A 183 -5.79 12.61 1.29
CA VAL A 183 -4.38 12.74 1.68
C VAL A 183 -4.22 14.07 2.37
N ASN A 184 -3.49 14.12 3.47
CA ASN A 184 -3.18 15.35 4.16
C ASN A 184 -1.70 15.41 4.52
N ARG A 185 -1.23 16.58 4.96
CA ARG A 185 0.17 16.80 5.29
C ARG A 185 0.69 15.88 6.41
N ASN A 186 -0.17 15.49 7.36
CA ASN A 186 0.22 14.62 8.46
C ASN A 186 0.51 13.20 7.98
N ASP A 187 -0.06 12.77 6.85
CA ASP A 187 0.29 11.48 6.26
C ASP A 187 1.76 11.41 5.89
N PHE A 188 2.29 12.46 5.24
CA PHE A 188 3.71 12.51 4.88
C PHE A 188 4.62 12.48 6.10
N LEU A 189 4.31 13.26 7.14
CA LEU A 189 5.07 13.25 8.38
C LEU A 189 5.02 11.88 9.05
N HIS A 190 3.86 11.23 9.00
CA HIS A 190 3.71 9.89 9.57
C HIS A 190 4.46 8.84 8.75
N PHE A 191 4.46 8.92 7.42
CA PHE A 191 5.25 8.05 6.55
C PHE A 191 6.74 8.20 6.79
N GLU A 192 7.23 9.42 7.03
CA GLU A 192 8.62 9.67 7.42
C GLU A 192 8.92 9.08 8.80
N TYR A 193 8.03 9.26 9.78
CA TYR A 193 8.15 8.69 11.13
C TYR A 193 8.18 7.16 11.12
N THR A 194 7.32 6.53 10.34
CA THR A 194 7.27 5.06 10.22
C THR A 194 8.32 4.51 9.27
N GLY A 195 9.12 5.36 8.62
CA GLY A 195 10.11 4.95 7.64
C GLY A 195 9.51 4.33 6.38
N CYS A 196 8.25 4.62 6.05
CA CYS A 196 7.54 4.09 4.87
C CYS A 196 7.68 4.99 3.64
N GLY A 197 8.00 6.27 3.83
CA GLY A 197 8.21 7.18 2.71
C GLY A 197 8.99 8.42 3.12
N SER A 198 9.44 9.15 2.11
CA SER A 198 10.14 10.42 2.26
C SER A 198 9.64 11.42 1.24
N ARG A 199 9.80 12.72 1.52
CA ARG A 199 9.53 13.76 0.53
C ARG A 199 10.71 13.93 -0.43
N ASN A 200 10.41 13.90 -1.72
CA ASN A 200 11.35 14.23 -2.78
C ASN A 200 10.92 15.51 -3.52
N GLN A 201 11.89 16.25 -4.08
CA GLN A 201 11.64 17.49 -4.82
C GLN A 201 11.16 17.22 -6.25
N SER A 202 11.48 16.06 -6.81
CA SER A 202 11.03 15.67 -8.15
C SER A 202 9.51 15.47 -8.18
N ARG A 203 8.85 16.08 -9.17
CA ARG A 203 7.40 16.00 -9.37
C ARG A 203 7.12 15.23 -10.65
N TYR A 204 6.67 13.99 -10.53
CA TYR A 204 6.13 13.26 -11.68
C TYR A 204 4.61 13.45 -11.75
N ASN A 205 4.10 13.91 -12.89
CA ASN A 205 2.66 13.86 -13.13
C ASN A 205 2.25 12.39 -13.37
N LEU A 206 1.14 11.95 -12.79
CA LEU A 206 0.63 10.58 -12.94
C LEU A 206 0.49 10.15 -14.40
N LEU A 207 0.00 11.04 -15.26
CA LEU A 207 -0.15 10.76 -16.68
C LEU A 207 1.20 10.49 -17.35
N SER A 208 2.25 11.20 -16.95
CA SER A 208 3.61 10.96 -17.44
C SER A 208 4.11 9.57 -17.03
N LEU A 209 3.86 9.12 -15.79
CA LEU A 209 4.22 7.78 -15.32
C LEU A 209 3.50 6.67 -16.11
N ILE A 210 2.19 6.88 -16.35
CA ILE A 210 1.38 5.97 -17.18
C ILE A 210 1.96 5.90 -18.60
N ILE A 211 2.31 7.03 -19.20
CA ILE A 211 2.87 7.06 -20.55
C ILE A 211 4.26 6.44 -20.60
N GLU A 212 5.11 6.69 -19.62
CA GLU A 212 6.45 6.08 -19.57
C GLU A 212 6.36 4.54 -19.54
N SER A 213 5.40 4.02 -18.78
CA SER A 213 5.20 2.58 -18.61
C SER A 213 4.43 1.92 -19.77
N TYR A 214 3.53 2.65 -20.45
CA TYR A 214 2.58 2.10 -21.43
C TYR A 214 2.45 2.91 -22.72
N ARG A 215 3.45 3.73 -23.10
CA ARG A 215 3.48 4.53 -24.34
C ARG A 215 2.96 3.79 -25.58
N GLY A 216 3.30 2.51 -25.72
CA GLY A 216 2.88 1.67 -26.84
C GLY A 216 1.36 1.60 -27.06
N LEU A 217 0.57 1.73 -25.98
CA LEU A 217 -0.90 1.77 -26.07
C LEU A 217 -1.43 3.08 -26.63
N PHE A 218 -0.61 4.14 -26.61
CA PHE A 218 -0.99 5.51 -26.95
C PHE A 218 -0.37 6.01 -28.25
N LEU A 219 0.29 5.14 -29.02
CA LEU A 219 0.85 5.51 -30.31
C LEU A 219 -0.26 5.71 -31.35
N LYS A 220 -0.11 6.71 -32.22
CA LYS A 220 -0.97 6.93 -33.39
C LYS A 220 -0.61 6.04 -34.57
N GLY A 221 0.53 5.34 -34.50
CA GLY A 221 1.07 4.54 -35.58
C GLY A 221 1.74 5.38 -36.67
N VAL A 222 2.35 4.70 -37.63
CA VAL A 222 2.94 5.30 -38.82
C VAL A 222 2.53 4.52 -40.07
N GLU A 223 2.58 5.16 -41.22
CA GLU A 223 2.37 4.46 -42.48
C GLU A 223 3.60 3.61 -42.83
N ARG A 224 3.38 2.37 -43.27
CA ARG A 224 4.44 1.42 -43.62
C ARG A 224 5.41 1.94 -44.68
N ARG A 225 4.90 2.66 -45.69
CA ARG A 225 5.68 3.19 -46.82
C ARG A 225 6.73 4.25 -46.44
N HIS A 226 6.59 4.87 -45.26
CA HIS A 226 7.47 5.94 -44.80
C HIS A 226 8.63 5.44 -43.93
N GLN A 227 8.76 4.12 -43.73
CA GLN A 227 9.82 3.52 -42.92
C GLN A 227 10.83 2.79 -43.80
N ASN A 228 12.10 3.17 -43.65
CA ASN A 228 13.21 2.50 -44.33
C ASN A 228 13.63 1.27 -43.52
N ASP A 229 13.77 0.14 -44.22
CA ASP A 229 14.34 -1.13 -43.73
C ASP A 229 13.85 -1.55 -42.33
N ILE A 230 12.57 -1.93 -42.23
CA ILE A 230 11.96 -2.51 -41.02
C ILE A 230 11.80 -4.03 -41.09
N SER A 231 12.28 -4.68 -42.16
CA SER A 231 12.07 -6.11 -42.42
C SER A 231 12.58 -6.98 -41.26
N TYR A 232 13.75 -6.64 -40.70
CA TYR A 232 14.30 -7.36 -39.54
C TYR A 232 13.43 -7.25 -38.28
N LEU A 233 12.66 -6.16 -38.12
CA LEU A 233 11.69 -6.02 -37.03
C LEU A 233 10.45 -6.87 -37.28
N GLU A 234 9.98 -6.92 -38.53
CA GLU A 234 8.82 -7.72 -38.93
C GLU A 234 9.10 -9.22 -38.78
N GLU A 235 10.25 -9.70 -39.24
CA GLU A 235 10.71 -11.10 -39.13
C GLU A 235 10.80 -11.57 -37.67
N ASN A 236 10.96 -10.66 -36.72
CA ASN A 236 11.07 -10.94 -35.29
C ASN A 236 9.80 -10.56 -34.50
N ASN A 237 8.66 -10.36 -35.18
CA ASN A 237 7.36 -10.03 -34.57
C ASN A 237 7.38 -8.74 -33.71
N LEU A 238 8.27 -7.80 -34.03
CA LEU A 238 8.39 -6.51 -33.36
C LEU A 238 7.53 -5.41 -33.99
N ILE A 239 6.86 -5.69 -35.12
CA ILE A 239 5.88 -4.81 -35.74
C ILE A 239 4.49 -5.44 -35.65
N ILE A 240 3.50 -4.63 -35.28
CA ILE A 240 2.08 -5.01 -35.25
C ILE A 240 1.23 -3.93 -35.94
N PRO A 241 -0.01 -4.25 -36.37
CA PRO A 241 -1.00 -3.22 -36.66
C PRO A 241 -1.14 -2.27 -35.47
N CYS A 242 -1.28 -0.97 -35.74
CA CYS A 242 -1.39 0.01 -34.67
C CYS A 242 -2.69 -0.19 -33.88
N ILE A 243 -2.56 -0.21 -32.55
CA ILE A 243 -3.66 -0.49 -31.61
C ILE A 243 -4.78 0.56 -31.76
N ASN A 244 -4.42 1.80 -32.07
CA ASN A 244 -5.37 2.90 -32.23
C ASN A 244 -5.78 3.15 -33.68
N ASN A 245 -5.10 2.54 -34.66
CA ASN A 245 -5.46 2.60 -36.07
C ASN A 245 -4.91 1.37 -36.83
N PRO A 246 -5.72 0.34 -37.10
CA PRO A 246 -5.27 -0.89 -37.76
C PRO A 246 -4.68 -0.71 -39.17
N GLU A 247 -4.91 0.42 -39.84
CA GLU A 247 -4.33 0.72 -41.16
C GLU A 247 -2.85 1.15 -41.08
N LEU A 248 -2.38 1.51 -39.89
CA LEU A 248 -1.01 1.93 -39.61
C LEU A 248 -0.25 0.84 -38.88
N ILE A 249 1.08 0.97 -38.80
CA ILE A 249 1.94 0.06 -38.06
C ILE A 249 2.53 0.74 -36.81
N GLN A 250 2.89 -0.07 -35.82
CA GLN A 250 3.65 0.38 -34.66
C GLN A 250 4.62 -0.71 -34.18
N ILE A 251 5.57 -0.33 -33.33
CA ILE A 251 6.38 -1.31 -32.61
C ILE A 251 5.51 -2.03 -31.56
N ASN A 252 5.69 -3.34 -31.51
CA ASN A 252 5.17 -4.23 -30.49
C ASN A 252 5.99 -4.08 -29.20
N ALA A 253 5.85 -2.96 -28.52
CA ALA A 253 6.42 -2.73 -27.20
C ALA A 253 5.59 -1.70 -26.44
N LEU A 254 5.41 -1.93 -25.13
CA LEU A 254 4.62 -1.01 -24.29
C LEU A 254 5.41 0.19 -23.79
N SER A 255 6.72 0.02 -23.60
CA SER A 255 7.65 1.06 -23.15
C SER A 255 9.01 0.86 -23.79
N LEU A 256 9.87 1.86 -23.68
CA LEU A 256 11.25 1.76 -24.13
C LEU A 256 12.02 0.66 -23.38
N ALA A 257 11.76 0.50 -22.08
CA ALA A 257 12.33 -0.59 -21.28
C ALA A 257 11.88 -1.96 -21.81
N ASN A 258 10.58 -2.13 -22.10
CA ASN A 258 10.07 -3.37 -22.68
C ASN A 258 10.67 -3.65 -24.07
N LEU A 259 10.85 -2.62 -24.90
CA LEU A 259 11.52 -2.75 -26.19
C LEU A 259 12.96 -3.22 -26.01
N ASN A 260 13.73 -2.61 -25.11
CA ASN A 260 15.13 -2.99 -24.87
C ASN A 260 15.26 -4.45 -24.45
N THR A 261 14.42 -4.93 -23.53
CA THR A 261 14.41 -6.35 -23.14
C THR A 261 14.11 -7.27 -24.32
N LYS A 262 13.19 -6.89 -25.22
CA LYS A 262 12.91 -7.67 -26.44
C LYS A 262 14.11 -7.69 -27.40
N LEU A 263 14.85 -6.58 -27.50
CA LEU A 263 16.01 -6.45 -28.38
C LEU A 263 17.26 -7.17 -27.86
N GLU A 264 17.42 -7.32 -26.54
CA GLU A 264 18.55 -8.04 -25.93
C GLU A 264 18.58 -9.53 -26.30
N GLY A 265 17.40 -10.14 -26.52
CA GLY A 265 17.28 -11.55 -26.91
C GLY A 265 17.51 -11.83 -28.41
N LEU A 266 17.80 -10.79 -29.22
CA LEU A 266 17.86 -10.89 -30.67
C LEU A 266 19.28 -10.61 -31.21
N PRO A 267 19.70 -11.26 -32.31
CA PRO A 267 21.03 -11.12 -32.90
C PRO A 267 21.15 -9.82 -33.73
N PHE A 268 20.68 -8.70 -33.19
CA PHE A 268 20.70 -7.40 -33.87
C PHE A 268 21.99 -6.64 -33.58
N SER A 269 22.50 -5.95 -34.59
CA SER A 269 23.57 -4.96 -34.42
C SER A 269 23.09 -3.76 -33.58
N GLU A 270 24.01 -3.03 -32.95
CA GLU A 270 23.64 -1.83 -32.19
C GLU A 270 22.97 -0.75 -33.06
N ASN A 271 23.33 -0.67 -34.34
CA ASN A 271 22.66 0.23 -35.29
C ASN A 271 21.19 -0.16 -35.49
N GLN A 272 20.88 -1.46 -35.63
CA GLN A 272 19.50 -1.96 -35.73
C GLN A 272 18.72 -1.71 -34.45
N LYS A 273 19.31 -2.00 -33.28
CA LYS A 273 18.67 -1.71 -31.99
C LYS A 273 18.38 -0.21 -31.82
N GLN A 274 19.31 0.65 -32.23
CA GLN A 274 19.11 2.10 -32.19
C GLN A 274 18.04 2.57 -33.16
N ALA A 275 17.98 2.01 -34.37
CA ALA A 275 16.93 2.30 -35.33
C ALA A 275 15.54 1.93 -34.77
N ALA A 276 15.41 0.76 -34.12
CA ALA A 276 14.19 0.35 -33.44
C ALA A 276 13.78 1.33 -32.32
N ARG A 277 14.74 1.75 -31.48
CA ARG A 277 14.50 2.75 -30.42
C ARG A 277 14.04 4.10 -31.00
N ASN A 278 14.70 4.57 -32.05
CA ASN A 278 14.34 5.81 -32.74
C ASN A 278 12.94 5.70 -33.35
N PHE A 279 12.61 4.56 -33.96
CA PHE A 279 11.29 4.32 -34.52
C PHE A 279 10.19 4.39 -33.43
N PHE A 280 10.43 3.80 -32.26
CA PHE A 280 9.51 3.89 -31.11
C PHE A 280 9.32 5.35 -30.63
N ASN A 281 10.43 6.06 -30.44
CA ASN A 281 10.41 7.41 -29.87
C ASN A 281 9.81 8.45 -30.84
N ASN A 282 10.09 8.31 -32.13
CA ASN A 282 9.61 9.23 -33.17
C ASN A 282 8.16 8.96 -33.59
N THR A 283 7.59 7.81 -33.20
CA THR A 283 6.16 7.56 -33.43
C THR A 283 5.35 8.50 -32.54
N HIS A 284 4.47 9.28 -33.19
CA HIS A 284 3.63 10.26 -32.51
C HIS A 284 2.67 9.55 -31.55
N GLN A 285 2.55 10.10 -30.35
CA GLN A 285 1.55 9.68 -29.38
C GLN A 285 0.25 10.47 -29.54
N ILE A 286 -0.83 9.91 -29.01
CA ILE A 286 -2.09 10.61 -28.74
C ILE A 286 -1.84 11.77 -27.78
N ASP A 287 -2.61 12.85 -27.91
CA ASP A 287 -2.47 14.01 -27.04
C ASP A 287 -2.68 13.64 -25.57
N LEU A 288 -1.96 14.31 -24.67
CA LEU A 288 -2.00 14.02 -23.24
C LEU A 288 -3.40 14.21 -22.65
N GLN A 289 -4.09 15.29 -23.00
CA GLN A 289 -5.44 15.54 -22.51
C GLN A 289 -6.44 14.53 -23.09
N GLU A 290 -6.26 14.16 -24.35
CA GLU A 290 -7.05 13.11 -24.98
C GLU A 290 -6.88 11.76 -24.26
N ILE A 291 -5.65 11.37 -23.89
CA ILE A 291 -5.39 10.14 -23.11
C ILE A 291 -6.08 10.21 -21.73
N LYS A 292 -5.88 11.32 -20.99
CA LYS A 292 -6.50 11.52 -19.66
C LYS A 292 -8.02 11.41 -19.74
N ASN A 293 -8.63 12.10 -20.70
CA ASN A 293 -10.08 12.08 -20.91
C ASN A 293 -10.59 10.70 -21.31
N ARG A 294 -9.85 9.98 -22.17
CA ARG A 294 -10.21 8.62 -22.58
C ARG A 294 -10.19 7.66 -21.38
N ILE A 295 -9.16 7.70 -20.54
CA ILE A 295 -9.08 6.89 -19.31
C ILE A 295 -10.26 7.20 -18.38
N ILE A 296 -10.54 8.48 -18.12
CA ILE A 296 -11.63 8.92 -17.23
C ILE A 296 -12.99 8.51 -17.78
N SER A 297 -13.19 8.60 -19.10
CA SER A 297 -14.47 8.23 -19.73
C SER A 297 -14.82 6.76 -19.55
N ILE A 298 -13.82 5.87 -19.58
CA ILE A 298 -14.01 4.42 -19.37
C ILE A 298 -14.05 4.10 -17.88
N LYS A 299 -13.16 4.71 -17.09
CA LYS A 299 -12.99 4.48 -15.65
C LYS A 299 -13.10 5.78 -14.85
N PRO A 300 -14.34 6.24 -14.52
CA PRO A 300 -14.56 7.53 -13.86
C PRO A 300 -13.83 7.72 -12.53
N PHE A 301 -13.58 6.62 -11.78
CA PHE A 301 -12.85 6.69 -10.51
C PHE A 301 -11.42 7.24 -10.65
N MET A 302 -10.81 7.12 -11.85
CA MET A 302 -9.46 7.61 -12.12
C MET A 302 -9.36 9.13 -12.04
N LEU A 303 -10.46 9.87 -12.20
CA LEU A 303 -10.47 11.33 -11.99
C LEU A 303 -9.95 11.67 -10.59
N LYS A 304 -10.49 10.97 -9.57
CA LYS A 304 -10.03 11.12 -8.19
C LYS A 304 -8.55 10.81 -8.05
N VAL A 305 -8.05 9.76 -8.71
CA VAL A 305 -6.62 9.38 -8.65
C VAL A 305 -5.73 10.45 -9.27
N PHE A 306 -6.10 10.99 -10.43
CA PHE A 306 -5.39 12.12 -11.05
C PHE A 306 -5.40 13.35 -10.13
N ASP A 307 -6.53 13.67 -9.54
CA ASP A 307 -6.66 14.81 -8.61
C ASP A 307 -5.78 14.62 -7.36
N LEU A 308 -5.67 13.41 -6.82
CA LEU A 308 -4.79 13.12 -5.67
C LEU A 308 -3.31 13.38 -5.99
N TYR A 309 -2.86 13.03 -7.20
CA TYR A 309 -1.48 13.31 -7.64
C TYR A 309 -1.23 14.80 -7.90
N GLU A 310 -2.23 15.53 -8.42
CA GLU A 310 -2.09 16.95 -8.76
C GLU A 310 -2.28 17.87 -7.54
N GLN A 311 -3.24 17.59 -6.65
CA GLN A 311 -3.64 18.48 -5.56
C GLN A 311 -2.90 18.25 -4.25
N LEU A 312 -2.46 17.02 -3.96
CA LEU A 312 -1.98 16.62 -2.63
C LEU A 312 -0.51 16.21 -2.60
N GLU A 313 0.23 16.56 -3.64
CA GLU A 313 1.68 16.30 -3.75
C GLU A 313 2.04 14.81 -3.59
N LEU A 314 1.17 13.86 -3.93
CA LEU A 314 1.56 12.44 -3.95
C LEU A 314 2.75 12.21 -4.89
N ASN A 315 2.89 13.05 -5.92
CA ASN A 315 4.06 13.09 -6.77
C ASN A 315 5.38 13.42 -6.06
N GLN A 316 5.35 13.85 -4.81
CA GLN A 316 6.52 14.09 -3.95
C GLN A 316 6.75 12.96 -2.94
N LEU A 317 5.84 11.99 -2.82
CA LEU A 317 6.01 10.87 -1.92
C LEU A 317 6.91 9.82 -2.59
N PHE A 318 8.10 9.63 -2.06
CA PHE A 318 8.98 8.55 -2.45
C PHE A 318 8.88 7.41 -1.43
N LEU A 319 8.71 6.18 -1.89
CA LEU A 319 8.57 5.02 -1.01
C LEU A 319 9.94 4.44 -0.63
N THR A 320 10.10 4.09 0.64
CA THR A 320 11.24 3.29 1.10
C THR A 320 11.01 1.81 0.78
N SER A 321 12.00 0.96 1.01
CA SER A 321 11.83 -0.50 0.88
C SER A 321 10.71 -1.05 1.76
N ILE A 322 10.54 -0.51 2.97
CA ILE A 322 9.44 -0.85 3.89
C ILE A 322 8.10 -0.39 3.29
N GLY A 323 8.04 0.85 2.79
CA GLY A 323 6.83 1.38 2.13
C GLY A 323 6.41 0.55 0.94
N ILE A 324 7.36 0.14 0.10
CA ILE A 324 7.16 -0.71 -1.07
C ILE A 324 6.61 -2.08 -0.66
N SER A 325 7.20 -2.72 0.35
CA SER A 325 6.77 -4.02 0.89
C SER A 325 5.33 -3.97 1.43
N LEU A 326 5.01 -2.96 2.24
CA LEU A 326 3.67 -2.77 2.80
C LEU A 326 2.64 -2.45 1.71
N ALA A 327 3.02 -1.62 0.74
CA ALA A 327 2.18 -1.26 -0.39
C ALA A 327 1.82 -2.47 -1.26
N ALA A 328 2.81 -3.34 -1.55
CA ALA A 328 2.63 -4.58 -2.29
C ALA A 328 1.72 -5.57 -1.55
N SER A 329 1.97 -5.78 -0.25
CA SER A 329 1.13 -6.63 0.60
C SER A 329 -0.33 -6.17 0.62
N ASN A 330 -0.56 -4.86 0.71
CA ASN A 330 -1.90 -4.30 0.72
C ASN A 330 -2.61 -4.39 -0.66
N ILE A 331 -1.87 -4.33 -1.77
CA ILE A 331 -2.44 -4.63 -3.11
C ILE A 331 -2.87 -6.09 -3.19
N GLU A 332 -2.03 -7.04 -2.76
CA GLU A 332 -2.37 -8.46 -2.75
C GLU A 332 -3.62 -8.72 -1.88
N ARG A 333 -3.70 -8.07 -0.71
CA ARG A 333 -4.85 -8.18 0.19
C ARG A 333 -6.16 -7.74 -0.46
N LEU A 334 -6.16 -6.59 -1.14
CA LEU A 334 -7.39 -5.98 -1.65
C LEU A 334 -7.79 -6.44 -3.05
N SER A 335 -6.84 -6.86 -3.88
CA SER A 335 -7.08 -7.23 -5.28
C SER A 335 -6.80 -8.71 -5.59
N GLY A 336 -6.16 -9.43 -4.67
CA GLY A 336 -5.65 -10.80 -4.90
C GLY A 336 -4.47 -10.86 -5.87
N VAL A 337 -3.93 -9.72 -6.32
CA VAL A 337 -2.84 -9.66 -7.29
C VAL A 337 -1.50 -9.54 -6.56
N LYS A 338 -0.65 -10.56 -6.69
CA LYS A 338 0.74 -10.51 -6.22
C LYS A 338 1.59 -9.68 -7.18
N THR A 339 2.24 -8.65 -6.66
CA THR A 339 3.16 -7.79 -7.43
C THR A 339 4.60 -8.32 -7.33
N ASN A 340 5.44 -8.00 -8.32
CA ASN A 340 6.82 -8.51 -8.35
C ASN A 340 7.74 -7.67 -7.45
N LEU A 341 7.67 -7.90 -6.13
CA LEU A 341 8.48 -7.20 -5.13
C LEU A 341 9.99 -7.39 -5.35
N GLU A 342 10.41 -8.60 -5.74
CA GLU A 342 11.83 -8.96 -5.91
C GLU A 342 12.53 -8.15 -7.00
N LYS A 343 11.82 -7.75 -8.06
CA LYS A 343 12.38 -6.86 -9.09
C LYS A 343 12.51 -5.40 -8.64
N VAL A 344 11.77 -5.00 -7.62
CA VAL A 344 11.70 -3.60 -7.16
C VAL A 344 12.72 -3.35 -6.04
N LEU A 345 13.10 -4.36 -5.27
CA LEU A 345 14.05 -4.28 -4.14
C LEU A 345 15.49 -4.71 -4.48
N GLN A 346 15.83 -4.81 -5.77
CA GLN A 346 17.21 -4.99 -6.28
C GLN A 346 17.93 -3.65 -6.36
#